data_AF-A0A7X5AKW3-F1
#
_entry.id   AF-A0A7X5AKW3-F1
#
_cell.length_a   1.000
_cell.length_b   1.000
_cell.length_c   1.000
_cell.angle_alpha   90.00
_cell.angle_beta   90.00
_cell.angle_gamma   90.00
#
_symmetry.space_group_name_H-M   'P 1'
#
loop_
_entity.id
_entity.type
_entity.pdbx_description
1 polymer ?
#
loop_
_entity_poly.entity_id
_entity_poly.type
_entity_poly.pdbx_seq_one_letter_code
_entity_poly.pdbx_strand_id
1 'polypeptide(L)'
;MDARDLVPLLGVVIGWLLSEISTFSRLSRENRKTTNKTITTLLEMRRETMRANFLLQGGKSYYSDGFSEAHRKRLMELHLQPLALEHHLKVTEELSEVNPLLSVQLHDMLVSQKAFMNQNLKSLEAAPEVYEFMLSLFEVIYENSAKRLKEMVLRLALQQGPLTWARYAFFFRFQEKEMENWGDHAGRIAKDFIPMDENS
;
A
#
# COMPACT_ATOMS: atom_id res chain seq x y z
N MET A 1 50.50 39.80 7.53
CA MET A 1 50.26 38.62 6.68
C MET A 1 49.96 39.12 5.30
N ASP A 2 50.79 38.74 4.32
CA ASP A 2 50.59 39.15 2.93
C ASP A 2 49.38 38.41 2.34
N ALA A 3 48.65 39.06 1.44
CA ALA A 3 47.48 38.48 0.77
C ALA A 3 47.79 37.16 0.04
N ARG A 4 49.07 36.88 -0.24
CA ARG A 4 49.55 35.64 -0.86
C ARG A 4 49.43 34.42 0.05
N ASP A 5 49.42 34.59 1.37
CA ASP A 5 49.29 33.49 2.34
C ASP A 5 47.82 33.07 2.54
N LEU A 6 46.86 33.93 2.21
CA LEU A 6 45.42 33.65 2.36
C LEU A 6 44.85 32.80 1.21
N VAL A 7 45.44 32.90 0.02
CA VAL A 7 45.00 32.16 -1.18
C VAL A 7 45.01 30.64 -0.98
N PRO A 8 46.10 30.01 -0.49
CA PRO A 8 46.10 28.56 -0.27
C PRO A 8 45.09 28.12 0.79
N LEU A 9 44.87 28.95 1.82
CA LEU A 9 43.92 28.65 2.90
C LEU A 9 42.46 28.68 2.40
N LEU A 10 42.12 29.66 1.55
CA LEU A 10 40.83 29.70 0.84
C LEU A 10 40.64 28.49 -0.09
N GLY A 11 41.70 28.07 -0.79
CA GLY A 11 41.67 26.88 -1.65
C GLY A 11 41.32 25.60 -0.88
N VAL A 12 41.89 25.41 0.31
CA VAL A 12 41.58 24.25 1.17
C VAL A 12 40.14 24.30 1.68
N VAL A 13 39.66 25.46 2.13
CA VAL A 13 38.27 25.62 2.63
C VAL A 13 37.26 25.34 1.52
N ILE A 14 37.47 25.89 0.32
CA ILE A 14 36.59 25.65 -0.84
C ILE A 14 36.64 24.18 -1.26
N GLY A 15 37.83 23.57 -1.28
CA GLY A 15 37.99 22.15 -1.59
C GLY A 15 37.23 21.25 -0.62
N TRP A 16 37.28 21.55 0.68
CA TRP A 16 36.55 20.81 1.71
C TRP A 16 35.04 20.97 1.54
N LEU A 17 34.57 22.20 1.34
CA LEU A 17 33.15 22.51 1.16
C LEU A 17 32.59 21.82 -0.10
N LEU A 18 33.34 21.80 -1.20
CA LEU A 18 32.97 21.08 -2.42
C LEU A 18 32.93 19.56 -2.19
N SER A 19 33.88 19.01 -1.43
CA SER A 19 33.90 17.57 -1.12
C SER A 19 32.71 17.14 -0.27
N GLU A 20 32.29 17.98 0.68
CA GLU A 20 31.13 17.74 1.54
C GLU A 20 29.82 17.83 0.73
N ILE A 21 29.68 18.85 -0.13
CA ILE A 21 28.52 18.98 -1.04
C ILE A 21 28.43 17.77 -1.98
N SER A 22 29.56 17.31 -2.52
CA SER A 22 29.62 16.14 -3.41
C SER A 22 29.16 14.87 -2.68
N THR A 23 29.67 14.66 -1.46
CA THR A 23 29.30 13.51 -0.61
C THR A 23 27.82 13.56 -0.24
N PHE A 24 27.32 14.73 0.17
CA PHE A 24 25.90 14.94 0.47
C PHE A 24 24.99 14.68 -0.74
N SER A 25 25.39 15.16 -1.92
CA SER A 25 24.66 14.94 -3.18
C SER A 25 24.58 13.45 -3.53
N ARG A 26 25.67 12.71 -3.35
CA ARG A 26 25.71 11.26 -3.58
C ARG A 26 24.81 10.50 -2.60
N LEU A 27 24.92 10.78 -1.31
CA LEU A 27 24.05 10.20 -0.26
C LEU A 27 22.57 10.49 -0.56
N SER A 28 22.25 11.72 -0.96
CA SER A 28 20.88 12.10 -1.32
C SER A 28 20.34 11.28 -2.50
N ARG A 29 21.17 10.99 -3.52
CA ARG A 29 20.77 10.16 -4.66
C ARG A 29 20.53 8.71 -4.27
N GLU A 30 21.39 8.13 -3.45
CA GLU A 30 21.24 6.76 -2.95
C GLU A 30 19.95 6.64 -2.11
N ASN A 31 19.73 7.57 -1.18
CA ASN A 31 18.51 7.62 -0.36
C ASN A 31 17.25 7.79 -1.21
N ARG A 32 17.28 8.63 -2.25
CA ARG A 32 16.15 8.80 -3.18
C ARG A 32 15.83 7.51 -3.93
N LYS A 33 16.86 6.77 -4.37
CA LYS A 33 16.66 5.49 -5.07
C LYS A 33 15.97 4.47 -4.16
N THR A 34 16.45 4.30 -2.93
CA THR A 34 15.85 3.37 -1.97
C THR A 34 14.43 3.81 -1.61
N THR A 35 14.22 5.09 -1.34
CA THR A 35 12.88 5.63 -1.04
C THR A 35 11.90 5.42 -2.20
N ASN A 36 12.34 5.62 -3.46
CA ASN A 36 11.50 5.36 -4.63
C ASN A 36 11.13 3.89 -4.76
N LYS A 37 12.08 2.97 -4.52
CA LYS A 37 11.82 1.53 -4.50
C LYS A 37 10.76 1.20 -3.45
N THR A 38 10.90 1.72 -2.23
CA THR A 38 9.91 1.53 -1.17
C THR A 38 8.54 2.09 -1.55
N ILE A 39 8.47 3.31 -2.10
CA ILE A 39 7.19 3.90 -2.54
C ILE A 39 6.50 3.01 -3.57
N THR A 40 7.24 2.50 -4.56
CA THR A 40 6.69 1.57 -5.56
C THR A 40 6.10 0.33 -4.91
N THR A 41 6.82 -0.29 -3.97
CA THR A 41 6.29 -1.47 -3.29
C THR A 41 5.07 -1.16 -2.44
N LEU A 42 5.07 -0.05 -1.69
CA LEU A 42 3.89 0.37 -0.92
C LEU A 42 2.66 0.63 -1.82
N LEU A 43 2.88 1.15 -3.03
CA LEU A 43 1.82 1.33 -4.02
C LEU A 43 1.28 -0.01 -4.52
N GLU A 44 2.15 -0.98 -4.79
CA GLU A 44 1.76 -2.33 -5.18
C GLU A 44 0.94 -3.01 -4.07
N MET A 45 1.45 -2.95 -2.83
CA MET A 45 0.75 -3.45 -1.63
C MET A 45 -0.62 -2.79 -1.47
N ARG A 46 -0.71 -1.47 -1.65
CA ARG A 46 -1.99 -0.76 -1.55
C ARG A 46 -2.95 -1.21 -2.64
N ARG A 47 -2.47 -1.39 -3.88
CA ARG A 47 -3.28 -1.88 -5.00
C ARG A 47 -3.82 -3.28 -4.72
N GLU A 48 -2.99 -4.18 -4.18
CA GLU A 48 -3.41 -5.52 -3.78
C GLU A 48 -4.45 -5.48 -2.65
N THR A 49 -4.20 -4.66 -1.62
CA THR A 49 -5.11 -4.43 -0.49
C THR A 49 -6.47 -3.91 -0.96
N MET A 50 -6.49 -2.94 -1.89
CA MET A 50 -7.73 -2.41 -2.46
C MET A 50 -8.46 -3.44 -3.33
N ARG A 51 -7.74 -4.24 -4.12
CA ARG A 51 -8.35 -5.33 -4.90
C ARG A 51 -8.97 -6.38 -4.00
N ALA A 52 -8.29 -6.77 -2.93
CA ALA A 52 -8.84 -7.68 -1.93
C ALA A 52 -10.12 -7.10 -1.30
N ASN A 53 -10.10 -5.82 -0.91
CA ASN A 53 -11.28 -5.15 -0.37
C ASN A 53 -12.44 -5.10 -1.38
N PHE A 54 -12.15 -4.80 -2.66
CA PHE A 54 -13.15 -4.80 -3.71
C PHE A 54 -13.79 -6.17 -3.92
N LEU A 55 -13.01 -7.26 -3.86
CA LEU A 55 -13.54 -8.62 -3.95
C LEU A 55 -14.41 -8.97 -2.73
N LEU A 56 -14.06 -8.49 -1.54
CA LEU A 56 -14.87 -8.65 -0.33
C LEU A 56 -16.22 -7.93 -0.45
N GLN A 57 -16.19 -6.65 -0.83
CA GLN A 57 -17.37 -5.80 -0.95
C GLN A 57 -18.26 -6.18 -2.14
N GLY A 58 -17.67 -6.39 -3.31
CA GLY A 58 -18.38 -6.79 -4.52
C GLY A 58 -19.07 -8.13 -4.35
N GLY A 59 -18.48 -9.06 -3.58
CA GLY A 59 -19.16 -10.31 -3.24
C GLY A 59 -20.45 -10.13 -2.43
N LYS A 60 -20.58 -9.04 -1.66
CA LYS A 60 -21.75 -8.79 -0.81
C LYS A 60 -22.98 -8.38 -1.63
N SER A 61 -22.78 -7.57 -2.68
CA SER A 61 -23.86 -7.04 -3.52
C SER A 61 -24.35 -8.01 -4.60
N TYR A 62 -23.53 -8.99 -5.00
CA TYR A 62 -23.82 -9.89 -6.12
C TYR A 62 -24.22 -11.31 -5.73
N TYR A 63 -24.00 -11.73 -4.48
CA TYR A 63 -24.17 -13.13 -4.08
C TYR A 63 -25.26 -13.31 -3.00
N SER A 64 -26.35 -12.53 -3.07
CA SER A 64 -27.54 -12.73 -2.22
C SER A 64 -28.22 -14.08 -2.46
N ASP A 65 -28.12 -14.63 -3.67
CA ASP A 65 -28.53 -16.00 -3.98
C ASP A 65 -27.32 -16.93 -3.89
N GLY A 66 -27.45 -18.05 -3.16
CA GLY A 66 -26.37 -18.92 -2.64
C GLY A 66 -25.36 -19.53 -3.62
N PHE A 67 -25.28 -19.07 -4.87
CA PHE A 67 -24.43 -19.57 -5.93
C PHE A 67 -22.92 -19.27 -5.81
N SER A 68 -22.40 -18.53 -4.81
CA SER A 68 -20.96 -18.23 -4.85
C SER A 68 -20.23 -18.00 -3.53
N GLU A 69 -20.77 -18.39 -2.37
CA GLU A 69 -19.96 -18.28 -1.15
C GLU A 69 -18.65 -19.10 -1.23
N ALA A 70 -18.71 -20.28 -1.86
CA ALA A 70 -17.52 -21.07 -2.21
C ALA A 70 -16.58 -20.37 -3.20
N HIS A 71 -17.13 -19.57 -4.13
CA HIS A 71 -16.35 -18.81 -5.11
C HIS A 71 -15.68 -17.59 -4.48
N ARG A 72 -16.40 -16.85 -3.61
CA ARG A 72 -15.85 -15.78 -2.78
C ARG A 72 -14.74 -16.31 -1.88
N LYS A 73 -14.96 -17.45 -1.21
CA LYS A 73 -13.94 -18.14 -0.41
C LYS A 73 -12.71 -18.50 -1.24
N ARG A 74 -12.89 -19.05 -2.43
CA ARG A 74 -11.78 -19.38 -3.36
C ARG A 74 -11.04 -18.13 -3.84
N LEU A 75 -11.75 -17.05 -4.16
CA LEU A 75 -11.16 -15.78 -4.57
C LEU A 75 -10.37 -15.13 -3.42
N MET A 76 -10.91 -15.20 -2.20
CA MET A 76 -10.19 -14.80 -0.98
C MET A 76 -8.94 -15.65 -0.81
N GLU A 77 -9.01 -16.99 -0.86
CA GLU A 77 -7.83 -17.86 -0.75
C GLU A 77 -6.76 -17.57 -1.83
N LEU A 78 -7.18 -17.22 -3.06
CA LEU A 78 -6.27 -16.86 -4.15
C LEU A 78 -5.62 -15.48 -3.96
N HIS A 79 -6.34 -14.51 -3.42
CA HIS A 79 -5.85 -13.12 -3.24
C HIS A 79 -5.20 -12.88 -1.88
N LEU A 80 -5.46 -13.74 -0.89
CA LEU A 80 -4.87 -13.73 0.45
C LEU A 80 -3.64 -14.64 0.56
N GLN A 81 -3.04 -15.04 -0.57
CA GLN A 81 -1.95 -16.00 -0.54
C GLN A 81 -0.74 -15.49 0.27
N PRO A 82 -0.15 -16.32 1.16
CA PRO A 82 1.01 -15.97 1.98
C PRO A 82 2.25 -15.54 1.18
N LEU A 83 2.36 -15.97 -0.07
CA LEU A 83 3.51 -15.69 -0.96
C LEU A 83 3.73 -14.18 -1.22
N ALA A 84 2.64 -13.40 -1.32
CA ALA A 84 2.77 -11.93 -1.42
C ALA A 84 3.26 -11.34 -0.09
N LEU A 85 2.81 -11.90 1.04
CA LEU A 85 3.12 -11.39 2.37
C LEU A 85 4.60 -11.58 2.74
N GLU A 86 5.23 -12.70 2.38
CA GLU A 86 6.67 -12.90 2.63
C GLU A 86 7.53 -11.90 1.86
N HIS A 87 7.15 -11.60 0.61
CA HIS A 87 7.79 -10.55 -0.18
C HIS A 87 7.62 -9.17 0.49
N HIS A 88 6.43 -8.88 1.03
CA HIS A 88 6.16 -7.62 1.73
C HIS A 88 6.91 -7.49 3.06
N LEU A 89 7.14 -8.59 3.78
CA LEU A 89 7.98 -8.60 4.98
C LEU A 89 9.45 -8.28 4.65
N LYS A 90 9.99 -8.81 3.56
CA LYS A 90 11.35 -8.44 3.12
C LYS A 90 11.47 -6.93 2.85
N VAL A 91 10.40 -6.31 2.35
CA VAL A 91 10.36 -4.86 2.08
C VAL A 91 10.35 -4.05 3.38
N THR A 92 9.82 -4.59 4.49
CA THR A 92 9.95 -3.94 5.80
C THR A 92 11.41 -3.84 6.25
N GLU A 93 12.23 -4.86 5.97
CA GLU A 93 13.67 -4.83 6.28
C GLU A 93 14.39 -3.75 5.45
N GLU A 94 14.13 -3.68 4.15
CA GLU A 94 14.70 -2.64 3.28
C GLU A 94 14.25 -1.22 3.71
N LEU A 95 13.01 -1.07 4.16
CA LEU A 95 12.51 0.20 4.69
C LEU A 95 13.17 0.58 6.02
N SER A 96 13.62 -0.39 6.82
CA SER A 96 14.25 -0.12 8.11
C SER A 96 15.55 0.67 7.97
N GLU A 97 16.27 0.49 6.85
CA GLU A 97 17.50 1.21 6.53
C GLU A 97 17.27 2.71 6.28
N VAL A 98 16.08 3.08 5.75
CA VAL A 98 15.75 4.46 5.38
C VAL A 98 14.91 5.13 6.46
N ASN A 99 13.92 4.43 6.98
CA ASN A 99 12.95 4.96 7.93
C ASN A 99 12.48 3.84 8.89
N PRO A 100 13.21 3.63 10.00
CA PRO A 100 12.91 2.53 10.93
C PRO A 100 11.52 2.66 11.56
N LEU A 101 11.03 3.89 11.78
CA LEU A 101 9.70 4.11 12.33
C LEU A 101 8.60 3.65 11.38
N LEU A 102 8.70 3.97 10.09
CA LEU A 102 7.74 3.50 9.09
C LEU A 102 7.86 1.99 8.86
N SER A 103 9.06 1.43 8.97
CA SER A 103 9.29 -0.01 8.90
C SER A 103 8.53 -0.76 10.00
N VAL A 104 8.62 -0.32 11.26
CA VAL A 104 7.86 -0.91 12.37
C VAL A 104 6.35 -0.83 12.12
N GLN A 105 5.85 0.33 11.68
CA GLN A 105 4.43 0.50 11.39
C GLN A 105 3.93 -0.42 10.26
N LEU A 106 4.74 -0.60 9.21
CA LEU A 106 4.43 -1.49 8.10
C LEU A 106 4.48 -2.95 8.56
N HIS A 107 5.48 -3.31 9.37
CA HIS A 107 5.62 -4.64 9.94
C HIS A 107 4.41 -5.02 10.81
N ASP A 108 4.01 -4.16 11.74
CA ASP A 108 2.86 -4.39 12.62
C ASP A 108 1.56 -4.59 11.81
N MET A 109 1.38 -3.81 10.75
CA MET A 109 0.24 -3.93 9.85
C MET A 109 0.25 -5.27 9.09
N LEU A 110 1.42 -5.69 8.57
CA LEU A 110 1.58 -6.96 7.87
C LEU A 110 1.39 -8.17 8.79
N VAL A 111 1.93 -8.11 10.01
CA VAL A 111 1.74 -9.15 11.04
C VAL A 111 0.27 -9.27 11.40
N SER A 112 -0.42 -8.13 11.58
CA SER A 112 -1.86 -8.11 11.83
C SER A 112 -2.62 -8.77 10.67
N GLN A 113 -2.36 -8.34 9.42
CA GLN A 113 -2.97 -8.95 8.23
C GLN A 113 -2.69 -10.46 8.15
N LYS A 114 -1.47 -10.90 8.43
CA LYS A 114 -1.10 -12.32 8.49
C LYS A 114 -1.92 -13.10 9.50
N ALA A 115 -2.05 -12.56 10.71
CA ALA A 115 -2.80 -13.18 11.78
C ALA A 115 -4.28 -13.35 11.37
N PHE A 116 -4.85 -12.35 10.68
CA PHE A 116 -6.21 -12.42 10.16
C PHE A 116 -6.36 -13.39 8.98
N MET A 117 -5.43 -13.40 8.02
CA MET A 117 -5.46 -14.34 6.88
C MET A 117 -5.34 -15.81 7.32
N ASN A 118 -4.60 -16.07 8.39
CA ASN A 118 -4.44 -17.41 8.94
C ASN A 118 -5.69 -17.92 9.67
N GLN A 119 -6.68 -17.06 9.93
CA GLN A 119 -7.95 -17.51 10.50
C GLN A 119 -8.73 -18.25 9.42
N ASN A 120 -9.00 -19.53 9.65
CA ASN A 120 -9.70 -20.37 8.69
C ASN A 120 -11.18 -19.97 8.62
N LEU A 121 -11.56 -19.22 7.59
CA LEU A 121 -12.96 -18.85 7.37
C LEU A 121 -13.87 -20.07 7.17
N LYS A 122 -13.33 -21.23 6.74
CA LYS A 122 -14.11 -22.47 6.60
C LYS A 122 -14.58 -23.00 7.95
N SER A 123 -13.82 -22.81 9.03
CA SER A 123 -14.26 -23.28 10.35
C SER A 123 -15.42 -22.46 10.92
N LEU A 124 -15.73 -21.31 10.31
CA LEU A 124 -16.84 -20.43 10.71
C LEU A 124 -18.13 -20.70 9.93
N GLU A 125 -18.14 -21.66 9.00
CA GLU A 125 -19.33 -22.01 8.20
C GLU A 125 -20.52 -22.47 9.04
N ALA A 126 -20.25 -23.12 10.18
CA ALA A 126 -21.29 -23.56 11.10
C ALA A 126 -21.95 -22.41 11.90
N ALA A 127 -21.41 -21.19 11.82
CA ALA A 127 -21.88 -20.03 12.56
C ALA A 127 -21.96 -18.78 11.63
N PRO A 128 -23.07 -18.63 10.87
CA PRO A 128 -23.23 -17.57 9.86
C PRO A 128 -23.02 -16.16 10.41
N GLU A 129 -23.52 -15.87 11.62
CA GLU A 129 -23.36 -14.56 12.27
C GLU A 129 -21.89 -14.20 12.52
N VAL A 130 -21.09 -15.18 12.97
CA VAL A 130 -19.66 -14.99 13.23
C VAL A 130 -18.92 -14.78 11.91
N TYR A 131 -19.30 -15.51 10.87
CA TYR A 131 -18.71 -15.37 9.55
C TYR A 131 -18.99 -13.99 8.93
N GLU A 132 -20.25 -13.50 8.98
CA GLU A 132 -20.60 -12.16 8.52
C GLU A 132 -19.85 -11.07 9.28
N PHE A 133 -19.77 -11.20 10.61
CA PHE A 133 -18.97 -10.31 11.44
C PHE A 133 -17.51 -10.29 10.99
N MET A 134 -16.90 -11.46 10.81
CA MET A 134 -15.51 -11.58 10.37
C MET A 134 -15.27 -10.96 8.99
N LEU A 135 -16.19 -11.12 8.05
CA LEU A 135 -16.11 -10.47 6.74
C LEU A 135 -16.17 -8.95 6.82
N SER A 136 -17.10 -8.41 7.63
CA SER A 136 -17.17 -6.96 7.87
C SER A 136 -15.88 -6.44 8.51
N LEU A 137 -15.28 -7.23 9.40
CA LEU A 137 -14.00 -6.91 10.02
C LEU A 137 -12.86 -6.91 8.99
N PHE A 138 -12.83 -7.89 8.08
CA PHE A 138 -11.88 -7.91 6.97
C PHE A 138 -11.99 -6.66 6.10
N GLU A 139 -13.21 -6.29 5.68
CA GLU A 139 -13.45 -5.07 4.88
C GLU A 139 -12.83 -3.84 5.56
N VAL A 140 -13.12 -3.64 6.86
CA VAL A 140 -12.59 -2.52 7.65
C VAL A 140 -11.06 -2.55 7.75
N ILE A 141 -10.48 -3.74 7.97
CA ILE A 141 -9.02 -3.90 8.08
C ILE A 141 -8.34 -3.58 6.75
N TYR A 142 -8.84 -4.09 5.62
CA TYR A 142 -8.26 -3.83 4.30
C TYR A 142 -8.41 -2.35 3.93
N GLU A 143 -9.56 -1.73 4.19
CA GLU A 143 -9.76 -0.30 3.94
C GLU A 143 -8.80 0.56 4.77
N ASN A 144 -8.68 0.29 6.07
CA ASN A 144 -7.76 1.01 6.95
C ASN A 144 -6.29 0.78 6.57
N SER A 145 -5.94 -0.44 6.15
CA SER A 145 -4.59 -0.75 5.66
C SER A 145 -4.26 0.04 4.40
N ALA A 146 -5.20 0.14 3.45
CA ALA A 146 -5.01 0.90 2.22
C ALA A 146 -4.85 2.41 2.50
N LYS A 147 -5.57 2.95 3.48
CA LYS A 147 -5.42 4.34 3.95
C LYS A 147 -4.04 4.55 4.60
N ARG A 148 -3.61 3.67 5.50
CA ARG A 148 -2.28 3.74 6.13
C ARG A 148 -1.15 3.66 5.10
N LEU A 149 -1.24 2.75 4.13
CA LEU A 149 -0.26 2.65 3.04
C LEU A 149 -0.19 3.94 2.22
N LYS A 150 -1.33 4.57 1.91
CA LYS A 150 -1.37 5.90 1.25
C LYS A 150 -0.64 6.96 2.09
N GLU A 151 -0.91 7.02 3.38
CA GLU A 151 -0.24 7.98 4.29
C GLU A 151 1.26 7.75 4.35
N MET A 152 1.72 6.49 4.41
CA MET A 152 3.15 6.15 4.39
C MET A 152 3.81 6.61 3.08
N VAL A 153 3.19 6.36 1.93
CA VAL A 153 3.67 6.84 0.63
C VAL A 153 3.79 8.36 0.61
N LEU A 154 2.76 9.07 1.09
CA LEU A 154 2.79 10.53 1.14
C LEU A 154 3.88 11.05 2.09
N ARG A 155 4.09 10.42 3.25
CA ARG A 155 5.19 10.80 4.16
C ARG A 155 6.56 10.62 3.51
N LEU A 156 6.81 9.49 2.85
CA LEU A 156 8.06 9.23 2.11
C LEU A 156 8.24 10.20 0.93
N ALA A 157 7.17 10.50 0.20
CA ALA A 157 7.19 11.45 -0.89
C ALA A 157 7.52 12.88 -0.41
N LEU A 158 7.01 13.27 0.77
CA LEU A 158 7.33 14.56 1.38
C LEU A 158 8.81 14.68 1.75
N GLN A 159 9.42 13.59 2.23
CA GLN A 159 10.87 13.54 2.51
C GLN A 159 11.72 13.75 1.24
N GLN A 160 11.20 13.41 0.06
CA GLN A 160 11.88 13.70 -1.22
C GLN A 160 11.66 15.13 -1.72
N GLY A 161 10.65 15.81 -1.21
CA GLY A 161 10.33 17.21 -1.50
C GLY A 161 8.85 17.46 -1.81
N PRO A 162 8.40 18.72 -1.71
CA PRO A 162 6.99 19.09 -1.84
C PRO A 162 6.41 18.81 -3.24
N LEU A 163 7.24 18.93 -4.29
CA LEU A 163 6.81 18.63 -5.66
C LEU A 163 6.47 17.14 -5.84
N THR A 164 7.31 16.26 -5.29
CA THR A 164 7.07 14.81 -5.34
C THR A 164 5.84 14.45 -4.53
N TRP A 165 5.69 15.02 -3.33
CA TRP A 165 4.48 14.87 -2.52
C TRP A 165 3.22 15.27 -3.29
N ALA A 166 3.23 16.44 -3.94
CA ALA A 166 2.09 16.92 -4.71
C ALA A 166 1.73 15.95 -5.84
N ARG A 167 2.73 15.41 -6.57
CA ARG A 167 2.50 14.41 -7.64
C ARG A 167 1.78 13.17 -7.11
N TYR A 168 2.22 12.62 -5.97
CA TYR A 168 1.55 11.46 -5.36
C TYR A 168 0.17 11.80 -4.79
N ALA A 169 0.01 12.98 -4.19
CA ALA A 169 -1.28 13.45 -3.70
C ALA A 169 -2.31 13.58 -4.84
N PHE A 170 -1.90 14.13 -6.00
CA PHE A 170 -2.73 14.17 -7.19
C PHE A 170 -3.00 12.77 -7.74
N PHE A 171 -1.98 11.92 -7.85
CA PHE A 171 -2.15 10.53 -8.29
C PHE A 171 -3.22 9.79 -7.47
N PHE A 172 -3.17 9.87 -6.13
CA PHE A 172 -4.18 9.23 -5.29
C PHE A 172 -5.57 9.83 -5.47
N ARG A 173 -5.67 11.16 -5.62
CA ARG A 173 -6.97 11.82 -5.89
C ARG A 173 -7.59 11.36 -7.20
N PHE A 174 -6.79 11.19 -8.25
CA PHE A 174 -7.28 10.68 -9.53
C PHE A 174 -7.70 9.21 -9.42
N GLN A 175 -6.87 8.38 -8.79
CA GLN A 175 -7.17 6.96 -8.61
C GLN A 175 -8.44 6.73 -7.77
N GLU A 176 -8.66 7.52 -6.72
CA GLU A 176 -9.86 7.42 -5.87
C GLU A 176 -11.14 7.74 -6.67
N LYS A 177 -11.09 8.78 -7.52
CA LYS A 177 -12.19 9.10 -8.44
C LYS A 177 -12.43 8.01 -9.48
N GLU A 178 -11.37 7.42 -10.01
CA GLU A 178 -11.51 6.29 -10.95
C GLU A 178 -12.18 5.10 -10.29
N MET A 179 -11.79 4.75 -9.06
CA MET A 179 -12.39 3.63 -8.33
C MET A 179 -13.86 3.87 -7.98
N GLU A 180 -14.23 5.09 -7.63
CA GLU A 180 -15.64 5.49 -7.41
C GLU A 180 -16.46 5.28 -8.69
N ASN A 181 -15.98 5.77 -9.83
CA ASN A 181 -16.63 5.56 -11.13
C ASN A 181 -16.68 4.08 -11.55
N TRP A 182 -15.66 3.29 -11.22
CA TRP A 182 -15.62 1.85 -11.49
C TRP A 182 -16.64 1.09 -10.66
N GLY A 183 -16.92 1.48 -9.41
CA GLY A 183 -17.99 0.92 -8.60
C GLY A 183 -19.34 1.04 -9.30
N ASP A 184 -19.65 2.23 -9.83
CA ASP A 184 -20.87 2.51 -10.58
C ASP A 184 -20.96 1.75 -11.92
N HIS A 185 -19.81 1.47 -12.54
CA HIS A 185 -19.76 0.74 -13.81
C HIS A 185 -19.86 -0.77 -13.62
N ALA A 186 -19.17 -1.32 -12.62
CA ALA A 186 -19.31 -2.71 -12.22
C ALA A 186 -20.76 -3.03 -11.82
N GLY A 187 -21.41 -2.11 -11.08
CA GLY A 187 -22.84 -2.14 -10.76
C GLY A 187 -23.76 -2.32 -11.96
N ARG A 188 -23.40 -1.74 -13.11
CA ARG A 188 -24.17 -1.84 -14.36
C ARG A 188 -23.86 -3.12 -15.13
N ILE A 189 -22.59 -3.43 -15.34
CA ILE A 189 -22.16 -4.64 -16.06
C ILE A 189 -22.74 -5.89 -15.39
N ALA A 190 -22.68 -5.99 -14.07
CA ALA A 190 -23.18 -7.17 -13.40
C ALA A 190 -24.72 -7.31 -13.49
N LYS A 191 -25.48 -6.20 -13.59
CA LYS A 191 -26.92 -6.24 -13.89
C LYS A 191 -27.20 -6.72 -15.32
N ASP A 192 -26.34 -6.38 -16.28
CA ASP A 192 -26.52 -6.75 -17.68
C ASP A 192 -26.11 -8.20 -17.99
N PHE A 193 -25.15 -8.76 -17.23
CA PHE A 193 -24.58 -10.09 -17.49
C PHE A 193 -25.15 -11.22 -16.61
N ILE A 194 -25.81 -10.88 -15.50
CA ILE A 194 -26.46 -11.86 -14.63
C ILE A 194 -27.94 -11.52 -14.62
N PRO A 195 -28.80 -12.21 -15.40
CA PRO A 195 -30.24 -12.01 -15.31
C PRO A 195 -30.67 -12.38 -13.89
N MET A 196 -30.98 -11.36 -13.09
CA MET A 196 -31.67 -11.54 -11.82
C MET A 196 -33.09 -11.97 -12.19
N ASP A 197 -33.50 -13.19 -11.83
CA ASP A 197 -34.90 -13.58 -11.95
C ASP A 197 -35.71 -12.70 -11.00
N GLU A 198 -36.37 -11.66 -11.53
CA GLU A 198 -37.19 -10.70 -10.76
C GLU A 198 -38.45 -11.33 -10.14
N ASN A 199 -38.60 -12.66 -10.17
CA ASN A 199 -39.76 -13.39 -9.64
C ASN A 199 -39.31 -14.47 -8.64
N SER A 200 -39.04 -14.08 -7.39
CA SER A 200 -38.97 -14.97 -6.23
C SER A 200 -39.60 -14.30 -5.02
#